data_AF-A0A1M5E9D0-F1
#
_entry.id   AF-A0A1M5E9D0-F1
#
_cell.length_a   1.000
_cell.length_b   1.000
_cell.length_c   1.000
_cell.angle_alpha   90.00
_cell.angle_beta   90.00
_cell.angle_gamma   90.00
#
_symmetry.space_group_name_H-M   'P 1'
#
loop_
_entity.id
_entity.type
_entity.pdbx_description
1 polymer ?
#
loop_
_entity_poly.entity_id
_entity_poly.type
_entity_poly.pdbx_seq_one_letter_code
_entity_poly.pdbx_strand_id
1 'polypeptide(L)'
;PAAGSYAINLRVATPNTGAQFQIKNSGGAVLATVNVPTTGGWQSWQTISTNINLVAGTQTIRLQSTTGAGWNINWLEVAGGTFVTARRAANVMVEELATSSVAVFPNPVQDAFTLSLDQNFKGNIKLRVVNSSGAVVREYRLQKTQLRSQDRISLGNLTPGIYILNISTMQGTISKQVIKQ
;
A
#
# COMPACT_ATOMS: atom_id res chain seq x y z
N PRO A 1 -14.62 2.70 12.11
CA PRO A 1 -13.85 1.66 11.39
C PRO A 1 -14.77 0.80 10.52
N ALA A 2 -14.38 0.50 9.27
CA ALA A 2 -15.21 -0.23 8.30
C ALA A 2 -14.71 -1.67 8.08
N ALA A 3 -15.52 -2.52 7.44
CA ALA A 3 -15.13 -3.89 7.15
C ALA A 3 -14.01 -3.92 6.09
N GLY A 4 -13.00 -4.76 6.27
CA GLY A 4 -11.85 -4.80 5.37
C GLY A 4 -10.76 -5.77 5.79
N SER A 5 -9.78 -5.95 4.89
CA SER A 5 -8.52 -6.64 5.19
C SER A 5 -7.54 -5.64 5.78
N TYR A 6 -7.12 -5.84 7.03
CA TYR A 6 -6.20 -4.99 7.76
C TYR A 6 -4.85 -5.68 7.92
N ALA A 7 -3.76 -4.93 7.72
CA ALA A 7 -2.43 -5.41 8.02
C ALA A 7 -2.16 -5.28 9.52
N ILE A 8 -1.78 -6.38 10.16
CA ILE A 8 -1.38 -6.44 11.56
C ILE A 8 0.12 -6.55 11.61
N ASN A 9 0.78 -5.50 12.08
CA ASN A 9 2.20 -5.47 12.31
C ASN A 9 2.47 -5.80 13.78
N LEU A 10 3.35 -6.76 14.06
CA LEU A 10 3.76 -7.12 15.41
C LEU A 10 5.27 -7.03 15.54
N ARG A 11 5.75 -6.34 16.58
CA ARG A 11 7.16 -6.37 16.96
C ARG A 11 7.41 -7.48 17.96
N VAL A 12 8.20 -8.45 17.53
CA VAL A 12 8.39 -9.73 18.22
C VAL A 12 9.88 -10.05 18.40
N ALA A 13 10.17 -10.88 19.41
CA ALA A 13 11.50 -11.43 19.66
C ALA A 13 11.41 -12.89 20.13
N THR A 14 12.29 -13.73 19.61
CA THR A 14 12.50 -15.11 20.08
C THR A 14 13.85 -15.66 19.61
N PRO A 15 14.61 -16.36 20.47
CA PRO A 15 15.72 -17.22 20.04
C PRO A 15 15.24 -18.61 19.62
N ASN A 16 14.01 -18.99 19.95
CA ASN A 16 13.50 -20.34 19.78
C ASN A 16 13.01 -20.57 18.34
N THR A 17 13.29 -21.75 17.79
CA THR A 17 12.69 -22.20 16.54
C THR A 17 11.27 -22.71 16.79
N GLY A 18 10.38 -22.57 15.81
CA GLY A 18 9.01 -23.11 15.88
C GLY A 18 8.02 -22.33 16.75
N ALA A 19 8.35 -21.11 17.16
CA ALA A 19 7.39 -20.21 17.81
C ALA A 19 6.26 -19.84 16.82
N GLN A 20 5.01 -19.96 17.28
CA GLN A 20 3.82 -19.67 16.48
C GLN A 20 2.69 -19.13 17.35
N PHE A 21 1.89 -18.24 16.79
CA PHE A 21 0.64 -17.79 17.39
C PHE A 21 -0.50 -17.71 16.36
N GLN A 22 -1.71 -17.69 16.87
CA GLN A 22 -2.93 -17.39 16.12
C GLN A 22 -3.47 -16.02 16.51
N ILE A 23 -4.02 -15.33 15.52
CA ILE A 23 -4.87 -14.15 15.70
C ILE A 23 -6.31 -14.61 15.63
N LYS A 24 -7.12 -14.29 16.63
CA LYS A 24 -8.51 -14.78 16.76
C LYS A 24 -9.47 -13.64 17.07
N ASN A 25 -10.73 -13.79 16.64
CA ASN A 25 -11.80 -12.89 17.05
C ASN A 25 -12.38 -13.27 18.44
N SER A 26 -13.32 -12.48 18.95
CA SER A 26 -14.00 -12.73 20.24
C SER A 26 -14.68 -14.10 20.32
N GLY A 27 -15.27 -14.56 19.22
CA GLY A 27 -15.92 -15.87 19.10
C GLY A 27 -14.95 -17.06 19.00
N GLY A 28 -13.64 -16.80 18.96
CA GLY A 28 -12.62 -17.84 18.89
C GLY A 28 -12.29 -18.33 17.48
N ALA A 29 -12.87 -17.73 16.43
CA ALA A 29 -12.49 -18.03 15.05
C ALA A 29 -11.06 -17.54 14.78
N VAL A 30 -10.26 -18.38 14.12
CA VAL A 30 -8.89 -18.05 13.72
C VAL A 30 -8.93 -17.17 12.48
N LEU A 31 -8.37 -15.97 12.59
CA LEU A 31 -8.24 -15.00 11.51
C LEU A 31 -6.92 -15.15 10.75
N ALA A 32 -5.84 -15.52 11.46
CA ALA A 32 -4.55 -15.87 10.88
C ALA A 32 -3.74 -16.78 11.82
N THR A 33 -2.85 -17.57 11.24
CA THR A 33 -1.81 -18.32 11.95
C THR A 33 -0.45 -17.79 11.48
N VAL A 34 0.41 -17.42 12.42
CA VAL A 34 1.66 -16.70 12.13
C VAL A 34 2.82 -17.42 12.80
N ASN A 35 3.83 -17.78 11.99
CA ASN A 35 5.11 -18.26 12.49
C ASN A 35 5.97 -17.07 12.90
N VAL A 36 6.62 -17.16 14.07
CA VAL A 36 7.55 -16.15 14.56
C VAL A 36 8.97 -16.59 14.16
N PRO A 37 9.63 -15.90 13.21
CA PRO A 37 11.00 -16.21 12.85
C PRO A 37 11.96 -15.95 14.02
N THR A 38 13.05 -16.73 14.06
CA THR A 38 14.11 -16.49 15.04
C THR A 38 14.71 -15.10 14.82
N THR A 39 14.99 -14.43 15.93
CA THR A 39 15.59 -13.08 15.94
C THR A 39 17.03 -13.09 16.43
N GLY A 40 17.52 -14.24 16.87
CA GLY A 40 18.87 -14.38 17.46
C GLY A 40 18.94 -14.08 18.96
N GLY A 41 17.88 -13.60 19.61
CA GLY A 41 17.88 -13.37 21.06
C GLY A 41 16.59 -12.74 21.60
N TRP A 42 16.40 -12.77 22.92
CA TRP A 42 15.23 -12.19 23.59
C TRP A 42 15.14 -10.66 23.50
N GLN A 43 16.26 -10.01 23.20
CA GLN A 43 16.40 -8.55 23.03
C GLN A 43 16.68 -8.15 21.57
N SER A 44 16.66 -9.11 20.65
CA SER A 44 16.74 -8.84 19.22
C SER A 44 15.33 -8.80 18.66
N TRP A 45 14.91 -7.66 18.13
CA TRP A 45 13.51 -7.44 17.78
C TRP A 45 13.32 -7.24 16.29
N GLN A 46 12.33 -7.91 15.70
CA GLN A 46 11.91 -7.69 14.31
C GLN A 46 10.40 -7.44 14.20
N THR A 47 9.98 -6.69 13.18
CA THR A 47 8.57 -6.48 12.87
C THR A 47 8.13 -7.49 11.82
N ILE A 48 7.11 -8.28 12.13
CA ILE A 48 6.43 -9.16 11.19
C ILE A 48 5.05 -8.61 10.87
N SER A 49 4.54 -8.93 9.68
CA SER A 49 3.24 -8.45 9.19
C SER A 49 2.39 -9.61 8.69
N THR A 50 1.08 -9.55 8.97
CA THR A 50 0.09 -10.48 8.42
C THR A 50 -1.23 -9.76 8.18
N ASN A 51 -2.05 -10.22 7.23
CA ASN A 51 -3.34 -9.61 6.95
C ASN A 51 -4.47 -10.40 7.63
N ILE A 52 -5.41 -9.70 8.25
CA ILE A 52 -6.65 -10.29 8.78
C ILE A 52 -7.88 -9.55 8.26
N ASN A 53 -8.98 -10.27 8.06
CA ASN A 53 -10.25 -9.66 7.70
C ASN A 53 -11.05 -9.30 8.97
N LEU A 54 -11.45 -8.03 9.08
CA LEU A 54 -12.26 -7.51 10.17
C LEU A 54 -13.60 -7.01 9.64
N VAL A 55 -14.66 -7.22 10.41
CA VAL A 55 -15.96 -6.58 10.14
C VAL A 55 -15.96 -5.14 10.66
N ALA A 56 -16.92 -4.35 10.21
CA ALA A 56 -17.05 -2.96 10.66
C ALA A 56 -17.36 -2.87 12.15
N GLY A 57 -16.93 -1.76 12.78
CA GLY A 57 -17.14 -1.50 14.20
C GLY A 57 -16.00 -1.98 15.10
N THR A 58 -16.26 -2.00 16.41
CA THR A 58 -15.29 -2.41 17.43
C THR A 58 -15.06 -3.92 17.36
N GLN A 59 -13.79 -4.33 17.33
CA GLN A 59 -13.38 -5.73 17.27
C GLN A 59 -12.50 -6.07 18.48
N THR A 60 -12.68 -7.27 19.03
CA THR A 60 -11.73 -7.85 19.98
C THR A 60 -10.80 -8.78 19.22
N ILE A 61 -9.50 -8.50 19.32
CA ILE A 61 -8.44 -9.33 18.74
C ILE A 61 -7.70 -10.04 19.86
N ARG A 62 -7.56 -11.36 19.73
CA ARG A 62 -6.82 -12.21 20.66
C ARG A 62 -5.60 -12.79 19.96
N LEU A 63 -4.43 -12.62 20.57
CA LEU A 63 -3.22 -13.37 20.21
C LEU A 63 -3.13 -14.60 21.11
N GLN A 64 -2.95 -15.78 20.52
CA GLN A 64 -2.87 -17.04 21.25
C GLN A 64 -1.70 -17.87 20.74
N SER A 65 -0.70 -18.12 21.58
CA SER A 65 0.38 -19.06 21.26
C SER A 65 -0.18 -20.46 20.99
N THR A 66 0.32 -21.11 19.95
CA THR A 66 -0.11 -22.46 19.55
C THR A 66 0.96 -23.52 19.79
N THR A 67 2.20 -23.11 20.07
CA THR A 67 3.31 -24.01 20.38
C THR A 67 3.88 -23.70 21.76
N GLY A 68 4.65 -24.64 22.32
CA GLY A 68 5.38 -24.44 23.57
C GLY A 68 6.62 -23.55 23.44
N ALA A 69 7.00 -23.16 22.22
CA ALA A 69 8.14 -22.29 21.97
C ALA A 69 7.80 -20.84 22.31
N GLY A 70 8.43 -20.31 23.37
CA GLY A 70 8.19 -18.95 23.85
C GLY A 70 8.63 -17.86 22.88
N TRP A 71 7.93 -16.73 22.90
CA TRP A 71 8.21 -15.53 22.13
C TRP A 71 7.74 -14.29 22.92
N ASN A 72 8.42 -13.17 22.72
CA ASN A 72 8.08 -11.87 23.29
C ASN A 72 7.35 -11.01 22.27
N ILE A 73 6.45 -10.16 22.76
CA ILE A 73 5.80 -9.09 22.02
C ILE A 73 6.14 -7.75 22.67
N ASN A 74 6.34 -6.72 21.85
CA ASN A 74 6.48 -5.35 22.30
C ASN A 74 5.23 -4.54 21.97
N TRP A 75 4.90 -4.45 20.68
CA TRP A 75 3.73 -3.73 20.21
C TRP A 75 3.01 -4.45 19.08
N LEU A 76 1.74 -4.09 18.91
CA LEU A 76 0.89 -4.45 17.79
C LEU A 76 0.33 -3.17 17.18
N GLU A 77 0.35 -3.10 15.86
CA GLU A 77 -0.25 -2.03 15.06
C GLU A 77 -1.26 -2.64 14.08
N VAL A 78 -2.41 -1.97 13.96
CA VAL A 78 -3.42 -2.26 12.93
C VAL A 78 -3.28 -1.20 11.85
N ALA A 79 -2.54 -1.52 10.80
CA ALA A 79 -2.36 -0.65 9.64
C ALA A 79 -3.55 -0.80 8.65
N GLY A 80 -3.88 0.31 7.99
CA GLY A 80 -5.14 0.57 7.27
C GLY A 80 -5.77 -0.59 6.50
N GLY A 81 -7.10 -0.60 6.45
CA GLY A 81 -7.88 -1.66 5.82
C GLY A 81 -8.06 -1.44 4.32
N THR A 82 -7.81 -2.48 3.50
CA THR A 82 -8.44 -2.57 2.17
C THR A 82 -9.90 -2.92 2.40
N PHE A 83 -10.80 -1.93 2.26
CA PHE A 83 -12.22 -2.13 2.52
C PHE A 83 -12.85 -3.00 1.44
N VAL A 84 -13.26 -4.22 1.79
CA VAL A 84 -14.09 -5.06 0.93
C VAL A 84 -15.54 -4.67 1.14
N THR A 85 -16.08 -3.80 0.28
CA THR A 85 -17.54 -3.67 0.16
C THR A 85 -18.07 -4.99 -0.38
N ALA A 86 -18.78 -5.76 0.45
CA ALA A 86 -19.35 -7.05 0.10
C ALA A 86 -20.28 -6.93 -1.13
N ARG A 87 -19.75 -7.18 -2.32
CA ARG A 87 -20.54 -7.54 -3.50
C ARG A 87 -20.47 -9.06 -3.61
N ARG A 88 -21.63 -9.70 -3.69
CA ARG A 88 -21.83 -11.17 -3.65
C ARG A 88 -20.83 -11.92 -4.53
N ALA A 89 -20.30 -13.01 -3.99
CA ALA A 89 -19.30 -13.87 -4.61
C ALA A 89 -19.77 -14.42 -5.97
N ALA A 90 -18.96 -14.18 -7.01
CA ALA A 90 -18.94 -14.95 -8.25
C ALA A 90 -17.48 -15.04 -8.69
N ASN A 91 -16.90 -16.25 -8.63
CA ASN A 91 -15.61 -16.69 -9.16
C ASN A 91 -14.59 -15.58 -9.51
N VAL A 92 -13.68 -15.24 -8.59
CA VAL A 92 -12.64 -14.23 -8.86
C VAL A 92 -11.27 -14.80 -8.56
N MET A 93 -10.48 -14.98 -9.63
CA MET A 93 -9.03 -15.13 -9.61
C MET A 93 -8.45 -14.05 -8.69
N VAL A 94 -7.53 -14.43 -7.80
CA VAL A 94 -6.93 -13.49 -6.84
C VAL A 94 -6.06 -12.50 -7.62
N GLU A 95 -6.64 -11.38 -8.02
CA GLU A 95 -5.91 -10.23 -8.51
C GLU A 95 -5.26 -9.56 -7.28
N GLU A 96 -3.97 -9.81 -7.15
CA GLU A 96 -3.04 -9.24 -6.18
C GLU A 96 -3.37 -7.78 -5.87
N LEU A 97 -3.37 -7.42 -4.58
CA LEU A 97 -3.64 -6.07 -4.08
C LEU A 97 -2.80 -5.07 -4.86
N ALA A 98 -3.42 -4.38 -5.82
CA ALA A 98 -2.81 -3.23 -6.45
C ALA A 98 -2.67 -2.17 -5.35
N THR A 99 -1.47 -2.07 -4.80
CA THR A 99 -1.03 -0.82 -4.17
C THR A 99 -1.17 0.25 -5.24
N SER A 100 -1.95 1.31 -4.97
CA SER A 100 -2.17 2.45 -5.87
C SER A 100 -0.84 3.03 -6.36
N SER A 101 -0.31 2.43 -7.42
CA SER A 101 1.07 2.61 -7.85
C SER A 101 1.08 3.57 -9.03
N VAL A 102 1.61 4.75 -8.76
CA VAL A 102 1.96 5.72 -9.80
C VAL A 102 3.47 5.63 -10.00
N ALA A 103 3.89 5.30 -11.22
CA ALA A 103 5.29 5.29 -11.61
C ALA A 103 5.54 6.29 -12.75
N VAL A 104 6.69 6.94 -12.71
CA VAL A 104 7.11 7.93 -13.69
C VAL A 104 8.52 7.57 -14.14
N PHE A 105 8.70 7.30 -15.43
CA PHE A 105 10.00 6.90 -15.99
C PHE A 105 10.19 7.40 -17.44
N PRO A 106 11.43 7.67 -17.88
CA PRO A 106 12.63 7.69 -17.06
C PRO A 106 12.64 8.93 -16.15
N ASN A 107 13.25 8.80 -14.98
CA ASN A 107 13.65 9.92 -14.14
C ASN A 107 15.15 9.74 -13.87
N PRO A 108 16.05 10.59 -14.40
CA PRO A 108 15.81 11.85 -15.13
C PRO A 108 15.17 11.72 -16.52
N VAL A 109 14.52 12.78 -16.99
CA VAL A 109 13.83 12.86 -18.28
C VAL A 109 14.43 13.95 -19.18
N GLN A 110 14.55 13.70 -20.47
CA GLN A 110 14.86 14.74 -21.46
C GLN A 110 13.55 15.43 -21.89
N ASP A 111 12.84 14.90 -22.88
CA ASP A 111 11.67 15.60 -23.45
C ASP A 111 10.31 15.12 -22.94
N ALA A 112 10.19 13.83 -22.63
CA ALA A 112 8.92 13.21 -22.25
C ALA A 112 9.13 12.01 -21.34
N PHE A 113 8.25 11.84 -20.35
CA PHE A 113 8.22 10.68 -19.46
C PHE A 113 6.95 9.87 -19.67
N THR A 114 6.98 8.60 -19.31
CA THR A 114 5.82 7.73 -19.21
C THR A 114 5.25 7.80 -17.81
N LEU A 115 3.97 8.16 -17.72
CA LEU A 115 3.15 8.07 -16.52
C LEU A 115 2.44 6.72 -16.53
N SER A 116 2.84 5.81 -15.65
CA SER A 116 2.16 4.54 -15.45
C SER A 116 1.21 4.64 -14.27
N LEU A 117 -0.07 4.33 -14.51
CA LEU A 117 -1.15 4.34 -13.53
C LEU A 117 -1.82 2.96 -13.49
N ASP A 118 -1.93 2.42 -12.28
CA ASP A 118 -2.56 1.13 -12.02
C ASP A 118 -4.11 1.19 -12.03
N GLN A 119 -4.73 0.09 -11.62
CA GLN A 119 -6.19 -0.12 -11.64
C GLN A 119 -6.99 0.75 -10.67
N ASN A 120 -6.32 1.41 -9.74
CA ASN A 120 -6.97 2.21 -8.71
C ASN A 120 -7.29 3.64 -9.18
N PHE A 121 -6.69 4.10 -10.27
CA PHE A 121 -6.96 5.42 -10.84
C PHE A 121 -7.85 5.27 -12.09
N LYS A 122 -9.16 5.43 -11.96
CA LYS A 122 -10.08 5.35 -13.12
C LYS A 122 -10.77 6.69 -13.37
N GLY A 123 -11.01 6.99 -14.65
CA GLY A 123 -11.76 8.16 -15.09
C GLY A 123 -10.87 9.35 -15.42
N ASN A 124 -11.36 10.55 -15.11
CA ASN A 124 -10.70 11.80 -15.47
C ASN A 124 -9.51 12.07 -14.56
N ILE A 125 -8.37 12.34 -15.16
CA ILE A 125 -7.10 12.58 -14.49
C ILE A 125 -6.61 13.96 -14.87
N LYS A 126 -6.30 14.76 -13.86
CA LYS A 126 -5.70 16.08 -14.03
C LYS A 126 -4.27 16.01 -13.56
N LEU A 127 -3.34 16.17 -14.48
CA LEU A 127 -1.91 16.22 -14.19
C LEU A 127 -1.45 17.66 -14.26
N ARG A 128 -0.88 18.17 -13.17
CA ARG A 128 -0.20 19.48 -13.13
C ARG A 128 1.30 19.27 -12.97
N VAL A 129 2.07 19.91 -13.82
CA VAL A 129 3.53 20.01 -13.70
C VAL A 129 3.83 21.33 -13.01
N VAL A 130 4.52 21.28 -11.89
CA VAL A 130 4.82 22.41 -11.02
C VAL A 130 6.33 22.57 -10.91
N ASN A 131 6.85 23.78 -11.04
CA ASN A 131 8.27 24.05 -10.86
C ASN A 131 8.64 24.17 -9.35
N SER A 132 9.92 24.39 -9.04
CA SER A 132 10.40 24.55 -7.66
C SER A 132 9.82 25.76 -6.90
N SER A 133 9.28 26.76 -7.60
CA SER A 133 8.61 27.92 -6.98
C SER A 133 7.12 27.70 -6.73
N GLY A 134 6.58 26.51 -7.04
CA GLY A 134 5.16 26.19 -6.86
C GLY A 134 4.25 26.66 -8.01
N ALA A 135 4.79 27.24 -9.07
CA ALA A 135 4.02 27.67 -10.23
C ALA A 135 3.69 26.47 -11.15
N VAL A 136 2.44 26.38 -11.59
CA VAL A 136 1.99 25.37 -12.56
C VAL A 136 2.52 25.77 -13.94
N VAL A 137 3.48 25.02 -14.47
CA VAL A 137 4.09 25.26 -15.77
C VAL A 137 3.39 24.51 -16.91
N ARG A 138 2.70 23.40 -16.61
CA ARG A 138 1.84 22.67 -17.55
C ARG A 138 0.67 22.00 -16.85
N GLU A 139 -0.43 21.83 -17.57
CA GLU A 139 -1.59 21.05 -17.14
C GLU A 139 -2.05 20.12 -18.26
N TYR A 140 -2.33 18.86 -17.92
CA TYR A 140 -2.88 17.85 -18.83
C TYR A 140 -4.19 17.29 -18.25
N ARG A 141 -5.16 17.06 -19.12
CA ARG A 141 -6.37 16.29 -18.81
C ARG A 141 -6.30 14.97 -19.57
N LEU A 142 -6.25 13.87 -18.85
CA LEU A 142 -6.19 12.51 -19.38
C LEU A 142 -7.47 11.78 -18.99
N GLN A 143 -7.88 10.81 -19.79
CA GLN A 143 -9.00 9.94 -19.45
C GLN A 143 -8.52 8.50 -19.47
N LYS A 144 -8.54 7.87 -18.30
CA LYS A 144 -8.12 6.47 -18.16
C LYS A 144 -9.34 5.57 -18.21
N THR A 145 -9.47 4.85 -19.32
CA THR A 145 -10.56 3.90 -19.58
C THR A 145 -10.18 2.46 -19.24
N GLN A 146 -8.88 2.13 -19.23
CA GLN A 146 -8.35 0.77 -18.99
C GLN A 146 -7.80 0.58 -17.56
N LEU A 147 -7.76 -0.68 -17.10
CA LEU A 147 -7.25 -1.06 -15.77
C LEU A 147 -5.79 -0.64 -15.56
N ARG A 148 -4.91 -0.76 -16.53
CA ARG A 148 -3.56 -0.15 -16.50
C ARG A 148 -3.45 0.84 -17.66
N SER A 149 -2.77 1.97 -17.45
CA SER A 149 -2.56 2.97 -18.49
C SER A 149 -1.13 3.46 -18.39
N GLN A 150 -0.51 3.62 -19.55
CA GLN A 150 0.79 4.24 -19.71
C GLN A 150 0.62 5.40 -20.68
N ASP A 151 0.71 6.62 -20.16
CA ASP A 151 0.54 7.82 -20.93
C ASP A 151 1.89 8.52 -21.08
N ARG A 152 2.29 8.78 -22.33
CA ARG A 152 3.52 9.53 -22.60
C ARG A 152 3.24 11.02 -22.47
N ILE A 153 3.85 11.65 -21.47
CA ILE A 153 3.68 13.06 -21.15
C ILE A 153 4.93 13.82 -21.56
N SER A 154 4.76 14.79 -22.47
CA SER A 154 5.84 15.67 -22.86
C SER A 154 6.05 16.77 -21.83
N LEU A 155 7.29 16.99 -21.40
CA LEU A 155 7.71 18.22 -20.73
C LEU A 155 8.15 19.29 -21.74
N GLY A 156 8.34 18.93 -23.01
CA GLY A 156 8.76 19.82 -24.09
C GLY A 156 9.98 20.66 -23.72
N ASN A 157 10.02 21.92 -24.17
CA ASN A 157 11.14 22.85 -23.96
C ASN A 157 11.14 23.54 -22.58
N LEU A 158 10.61 22.89 -21.54
CA LEU A 158 10.77 23.42 -20.18
C LEU A 158 12.26 23.53 -19.84
N THR A 159 12.64 24.47 -18.98
CA THR A 159 14.04 24.58 -18.57
C THR A 159 14.46 23.33 -17.77
N PRO A 160 15.71 22.86 -17.89
CA PRO A 160 16.22 21.82 -17.01
C PRO A 160 16.03 22.18 -15.54
N GLY A 161 15.66 21.21 -14.71
CA GLY A 161 15.31 21.45 -13.32
C GLY A 161 14.39 20.39 -12.71
N ILE A 162 14.05 20.60 -11.44
CA ILE A 162 13.17 19.71 -10.68
C ILE A 162 11.72 20.16 -10.85
N TYR A 163 10.84 19.20 -11.16
CA TYR A 163 9.41 19.42 -11.27
C TYR A 163 8.64 18.43 -10.39
N ILE A 164 7.53 18.92 -9.83
CA ILE A 164 6.56 18.11 -9.11
C ILE A 164 5.34 17.89 -9.99
N LEU A 165 4.97 16.63 -10.16
CA LEU A 165 3.80 16.16 -10.87
C LEU A 165 2.68 15.93 -9.86
N ASN A 166 1.69 16.80 -9.85
CA ASN A 166 0.48 16.62 -9.04
C ASN A 166 -0.59 15.95 -9.91
N ILE A 167 -0.86 14.68 -9.63
CA ILE A 167 -1.85 13.85 -10.32
C ILE A 167 -3.11 13.82 -9.46
N SER A 168 -4.13 14.59 -9.85
CA SER A 168 -5.44 14.57 -9.21
C SER A 168 -6.39 13.63 -9.94
N THR A 169 -6.97 12.71 -9.19
CA THR A 169 -7.95 11.71 -9.64
C THR A 169 -9.19 11.77 -8.76
N MET A 170 -10.25 11.03 -9.10
CA MET A 170 -11.43 10.92 -8.23
C MET A 170 -11.11 10.21 -6.90
N GLN A 171 -10.04 9.41 -6.87
CA GLN A 171 -9.61 8.64 -5.70
C GLN A 171 -8.65 9.42 -4.80
N GLY A 172 -8.19 10.60 -5.22
CA GLY A 172 -7.27 11.44 -4.46
C GLY A 172 -6.20 12.09 -5.33
N THR A 173 -5.30 12.83 -4.69
CA THR A 173 -4.15 13.47 -5.35
C THR A 173 -2.85 12.79 -4.93
N ILE A 174 -1.97 12.55 -5.90
CA ILE A 174 -0.64 11.97 -5.69
C ILE A 174 0.40 12.91 -6.31
N SER A 175 1.53 13.04 -5.62
CA SER A 175 2.66 13.83 -6.11
C SER A 175 3.85 12.93 -6.45
N LYS A 176 4.51 13.19 -7.57
CA LYS A 176 5.76 12.55 -7.98
C LYS A 176 6.78 13.58 -8.44
N GLN A 177 8.04 13.40 -8.06
CA GLN A 177 9.13 14.24 -8.55
C GLN A 177 9.65 13.70 -9.89
N VAL A 178 9.97 14.60 -10.81
CA VAL A 178 10.70 14.31 -12.03
C VAL A 178 11.81 15.35 -12.22
N ILE A 179 12.98 14.91 -12.69
CA ILE A 179 14.12 15.77 -12.97
C ILE A 179 14.24 15.90 -14.49
N LYS A 180 14.07 17.12 -15.02
CA LYS A 180 14.32 17.40 -16.44
C LYS A 180 15.78 17.80 -16.64
N GLN A 181 16.44 17.18 -17.62
CA GLN A 181 17.79 17.51 -18.07
C GLN A 181 17.77 18.18 -19.44
#